data_AF-A0A951T3T2-F1
#
_entry.id   AF-A0A951T3T2-F1
#
_cell.length_a   1.000
_cell.length_b   1.000
_cell.length_c   1.000
_cell.angle_alpha   90.00
_cell.angle_beta   90.00
_cell.angle_gamma   90.00
#
_symmetry.space_group_name_H-M   'P 1'
#
loop_
_entity.id
_entity.type
_entity.pdbx_description
1 polymer ?
#
loop_
_entity_poly.entity_id
_entity_poly.type
_entity_poly.pdbx_seq_one_letter_code
_entity_poly.pdbx_strand_id
1 'polypeptide(L)'
;MTNGPSATTRAARTYLARGWAPILVEARGKRPLLSRWPESRLGEGDLENFEGRNVGLLLGSASEGLVDVDCDWPEAAELARELLPSTALVHGRPSSPHCHWWYRAPGARTAVFRVEPVFTRKTTIVELRGAGAQTVVPPSVHPSGETLRWERWGEPATVDCAELKTAVARLAIAAVLVVRGWRAEDATSIVRCPAAVVERSVERDLLPLAPIRAWLGLEQETSMQRPECSARSTGGQLVLGRASPLTEAVLLRLGGVLGAANLLGLSLHEGRQPCPFHEGQGGRSFQVTGHAWRCWAGCGQGNAIHLAATALGKTYREARDQLAGELHLLSRNHPPLARR
;
A
#
# COMPACT_ATOMS: atom_id res chain seq x y z
N MET A 1 -3.29 45.90 -6.40
CA MET A 1 -4.19 44.76 -6.69
C MET A 1 -4.14 43.85 -5.49
N THR A 2 -5.16 43.87 -4.62
CA THR A 2 -5.22 42.92 -3.50
C THR A 2 -5.65 41.59 -4.09
N ASN A 3 -4.67 40.74 -4.42
CA ASN A 3 -4.95 39.35 -4.77
C ASN A 3 -5.73 38.73 -3.61
N GLY A 4 -6.93 38.21 -3.88
CA GLY A 4 -7.75 37.55 -2.87
C GLY A 4 -7.02 36.39 -2.20
N PRO A 5 -7.55 35.86 -1.09
CA PRO A 5 -6.89 34.82 -0.30
C PRO A 5 -6.54 33.60 -1.18
N SER A 6 -5.34 33.03 -0.97
CA SER A 6 -4.90 31.85 -1.71
C SER A 6 -5.85 30.65 -1.59
N ALA A 7 -5.65 29.69 -2.50
CA ALA A 7 -6.39 28.44 -2.48
C ALA A 7 -6.24 27.69 -1.14
N THR A 8 -5.05 27.72 -0.54
CA THR A 8 -4.74 27.05 0.74
C THR A 8 -5.35 27.78 1.93
N THR A 9 -5.35 29.12 1.93
CA THR A 9 -6.09 29.92 2.93
C THR A 9 -7.59 29.66 2.88
N ARG A 10 -8.21 29.62 1.69
CA ARG A 10 -9.64 29.30 1.54
C ARG A 10 -9.96 27.86 1.98
N ALA A 11 -9.06 26.91 1.67
CA ALA A 11 -9.23 25.53 2.09
C ALA A 11 -9.11 25.36 3.61
N ALA A 12 -8.12 25.98 4.25
CA ALA A 12 -7.96 25.97 5.71
C ALA A 12 -9.21 26.52 6.42
N ARG A 13 -9.79 27.62 5.91
CA ARG A 13 -11.08 28.13 6.41
C ARG A 13 -12.20 27.11 6.31
N THR A 14 -12.28 26.39 5.19
CA THR A 14 -13.29 25.33 4.97
C THR A 14 -13.08 24.16 5.93
N TYR A 15 -11.83 23.78 6.21
CA TYR A 15 -11.51 22.71 7.16
C TYR A 15 -11.87 23.09 8.60
N LEU A 16 -11.57 24.32 9.02
CA LEU A 16 -12.01 24.82 10.33
C LEU A 16 -13.53 24.80 10.48
N ALA A 17 -14.27 25.21 9.45
CA ALA A 17 -15.73 25.19 9.45
C ALA A 17 -16.31 23.76 9.56
N ARG A 18 -15.55 22.72 9.21
CA ARG A 18 -15.90 21.30 9.40
C ARG A 18 -15.45 20.72 10.75
N GLY A 19 -14.92 21.56 11.64
CA GLY A 19 -14.39 21.12 12.94
C GLY A 19 -13.02 20.44 12.85
N TRP A 20 -12.34 20.55 11.71
CA TRP A 20 -11.01 19.95 11.54
C TRP A 20 -9.92 20.95 11.88
N ALA A 21 -8.79 20.44 12.36
CA ALA A 21 -7.64 21.25 12.79
C ALA A 21 -6.56 21.29 11.68
N PRO A 22 -6.55 22.33 10.82
CA PRO A 22 -5.49 22.51 9.85
C PRO A 22 -4.18 22.96 10.50
N ILE A 23 -3.07 22.54 9.89
CA ILE A 23 -1.71 22.91 10.29
C ILE A 23 -0.90 23.39 9.09
N LEU A 24 0.08 24.25 9.36
CA LEU A 24 1.01 24.76 8.38
C LEU A 24 2.04 23.70 8.01
N VAL A 25 2.15 23.40 6.72
CA VAL A 25 3.13 22.48 6.15
C VAL A 25 4.00 23.23 5.15
N GLU A 26 5.28 22.87 5.07
CA GLU A 26 6.22 23.49 4.14
C GLU A 26 5.69 23.45 2.69
N ALA A 27 5.97 24.50 1.92
CA ALA A 27 5.56 24.57 0.53
C ALA A 27 6.14 23.39 -0.27
N ARG A 28 5.29 22.71 -1.03
CA ARG A 28 5.67 21.56 -1.87
C ARG A 28 6.28 20.38 -1.10
N GLY A 29 6.12 20.34 0.22
CA GLY A 29 6.66 19.28 1.08
C GLY A 29 5.62 18.65 1.99
N LYS A 30 6.09 17.89 2.96
CA LYS A 30 5.23 17.17 3.92
C LYS A 30 5.56 17.48 5.39
N ARG A 31 6.58 18.30 5.65
CA ARG A 31 7.01 18.64 7.00
C ARG A 31 6.15 19.76 7.62
N PRO A 32 5.53 19.54 8.81
CA PRO A 32 4.90 20.60 9.56
C PRO A 32 5.90 21.69 9.95
N LEU A 33 5.46 22.96 9.96
CA LEU A 33 6.36 24.09 10.24
C LEU A 33 6.46 24.46 11.72
N LEU A 34 5.47 24.08 12.53
CA LEU A 34 5.48 24.34 13.97
C LEU A 34 6.17 23.19 14.70
N SER A 35 7.07 23.50 15.64
CA SER A 35 7.81 22.48 16.41
C SER A 35 6.89 21.61 17.28
N ARG A 36 5.83 22.21 17.82
CA ARG A 36 4.74 21.56 18.59
C ARG A 36 3.47 21.46 17.74
N TRP A 37 3.63 21.01 16.50
CA TRP A 37 2.50 20.89 15.57
C TRP A 37 1.38 19.94 16.05
N PRO A 38 1.61 18.84 16.78
CA PRO A 38 0.51 17.99 17.25
C PRO A 38 -0.44 18.72 18.21
N GLU A 39 0.09 19.65 19.00
CA GLU A 39 -0.64 20.50 19.94
C GLU A 39 -1.24 21.75 19.28
N SER A 40 -0.84 22.05 18.04
CA SER A 40 -1.28 23.26 17.32
C SER A 40 -2.80 23.28 17.13
N ARG A 41 -3.43 24.41 17.42
CA ARG A 41 -4.85 24.68 17.16
C ARG A 41 -4.97 26.06 16.53
N LEU A 42 -4.70 26.11 15.22
CA LEU A 42 -4.82 27.34 14.45
C LEU A 42 -6.31 27.67 14.28
N GLY A 43 -6.65 28.94 14.44
CA GLY A 43 -8.02 29.45 14.32
C GLY A 43 -8.20 30.36 13.12
N GLU A 44 -9.34 31.06 13.07
CA GLU A 44 -9.63 31.99 11.96
C GLU A 44 -8.61 33.12 11.83
N GLY A 45 -8.03 33.57 12.96
CA GLY A 45 -6.99 34.61 12.98
C GLY A 45 -5.66 34.17 12.35
N ASP A 46 -5.45 32.88 12.12
CA ASP A 46 -4.20 32.33 11.59
C ASP A 46 -4.25 32.05 10.08
N LEU A 47 -5.39 32.29 9.43
CA LEU A 47 -5.66 31.83 8.05
C LEU A 47 -4.71 32.43 7.01
N GLU A 48 -4.20 33.64 7.24
CA GLU A 48 -3.22 34.29 6.35
C GLU A 48 -1.88 33.56 6.34
N ASN A 49 -1.54 32.83 7.41
CA ASN A 49 -0.29 32.09 7.49
C ASN A 49 -0.20 30.93 6.49
N PHE A 50 -1.32 30.49 5.90
CA PHE A 50 -1.36 29.43 4.89
C PHE A 50 -0.97 29.91 3.48
N GLU A 51 -0.77 31.22 3.29
CA GLU A 51 -0.38 31.81 2.01
C GLU A 51 0.97 31.25 1.54
N GLY A 52 1.00 30.72 0.31
CA GLY A 52 2.20 30.11 -0.29
C GLY A 52 2.69 28.82 0.36
N ARG A 53 1.89 28.18 1.23
CA ARG A 53 2.26 26.97 1.99
C ARG A 53 1.31 25.81 1.74
N ASN A 54 1.74 24.60 2.08
CA ASN A 54 0.83 23.46 2.12
C ASN A 54 -0.03 23.49 3.40
N VAL A 55 -1.19 22.85 3.33
CA VAL A 55 -2.09 22.61 4.45
C VAL A 55 -2.13 21.11 4.76
N GLY A 56 -1.89 20.77 6.03
CA GLY A 56 -2.15 19.44 6.58
C GLY A 56 -3.33 19.47 7.54
N LEU A 57 -3.90 18.32 7.85
CA LEU A 57 -4.89 18.15 8.92
C LEU A 57 -4.30 17.30 10.04
N LEU A 58 -4.50 17.72 11.28
CA LEU A 58 -4.30 16.82 12.43
C LEU A 58 -5.36 15.74 12.42
N LEU A 59 -4.99 14.53 12.82
CA LEU A 59 -5.88 13.38 12.88
C LEU A 59 -6.28 13.05 14.32
N GLY A 60 -7.34 12.25 14.46
CA GLY A 60 -7.92 11.88 15.76
C GLY A 60 -8.78 12.98 16.36
N SER A 61 -8.76 13.11 17.69
CA SER A 61 -9.66 14.01 18.43
C SER A 61 -9.52 15.50 18.06
N ALA A 62 -8.38 15.92 17.54
CA ALA A 62 -8.15 17.29 17.05
C ALA A 62 -9.05 17.66 15.86
N SER A 63 -9.50 16.67 15.10
CA SER A 63 -10.39 16.83 13.95
C SER A 63 -11.60 15.91 14.10
N GLU A 64 -12.20 15.91 15.29
CA GLU A 64 -13.43 15.17 15.62
C GLU A 64 -13.40 13.65 15.33
N GLY A 65 -12.23 13.01 15.48
CA GLY A 65 -12.05 11.58 15.23
C GLY A 65 -11.69 11.24 13.79
N LEU A 66 -11.34 12.22 12.96
CA LEU A 66 -10.93 12.04 11.57
C LEU A 66 -9.65 11.21 11.46
N VAL A 67 -9.64 10.23 10.57
CA VAL A 67 -8.49 9.38 10.23
C VAL A 67 -8.33 9.25 8.72
N ASP A 68 -7.10 8.94 8.30
CA ASP A 68 -6.72 8.75 6.90
C ASP A 68 -6.19 7.34 6.69
N VAL A 69 -6.68 6.65 5.66
CA VAL A 69 -6.09 5.42 5.14
C VAL A 69 -5.28 5.77 3.89
N ASP A 70 -3.95 5.82 4.04
CA ASP A 70 -3.00 6.14 2.98
C ASP A 70 -2.59 4.88 2.20
N CYS A 71 -3.18 4.72 1.02
CA CYS A 71 -3.00 3.65 0.04
C CYS A 71 -1.99 4.06 -1.03
N ASP A 72 -0.76 4.29 -0.60
CA ASP A 72 0.30 4.84 -1.43
C ASP A 72 1.01 3.75 -2.29
N TRP A 73 0.60 2.49 -2.14
CA TRP A 73 1.04 1.35 -2.92
C TRP A 73 0.02 1.05 -4.04
N PRO A 74 0.42 0.89 -5.32
CA PRO A 74 -0.51 0.77 -6.45
C PRO A 74 -1.60 -0.29 -6.29
N GLU A 75 -1.23 -1.53 -5.97
CA GLU A 75 -2.16 -2.64 -5.74
C GLU A 75 -3.11 -2.38 -4.56
N ALA A 76 -2.67 -1.66 -3.53
CA ALA A 76 -3.54 -1.25 -2.43
C ALA A 76 -4.51 -0.15 -2.89
N ALA A 77 -4.06 0.83 -3.67
CA ALA A 77 -4.93 1.87 -4.22
C ALA A 77 -6.01 1.28 -5.15
N GLU A 78 -5.65 0.30 -5.99
CA GLU A 78 -6.59 -0.38 -6.89
C GLU A 78 -7.68 -1.14 -6.12
N LEU A 79 -7.32 -1.80 -5.01
CA LEU A 79 -8.24 -2.61 -4.21
C LEU A 79 -9.00 -1.81 -3.14
N ALA A 80 -8.57 -0.58 -2.84
CA ALA A 80 -9.10 0.23 -1.73
C ALA A 80 -10.62 0.41 -1.81
N ARG A 81 -11.15 0.71 -3.02
CA ARG A 81 -12.60 0.89 -3.23
C ARG A 81 -13.41 -0.34 -2.89
N GLU A 82 -12.85 -1.52 -3.10
CA GLU A 82 -13.56 -2.78 -2.92
C GLU A 82 -13.45 -3.31 -1.47
N LEU A 83 -12.33 -3.06 -0.80
CA LEU A 83 -12.03 -3.64 0.50
C LEU A 83 -12.22 -2.68 1.68
N LEU A 84 -12.17 -1.37 1.46
CA LEU A 84 -12.44 -0.39 2.51
C LEU A 84 -13.95 -0.10 2.62
N PRO A 85 -14.45 0.31 3.80
CA PRO A 85 -15.81 0.82 3.94
C PRO A 85 -16.06 2.00 2.97
N SER A 86 -17.28 2.11 2.45
CA SER A 86 -17.62 3.25 1.58
C SER A 86 -17.51 4.57 2.34
N THR A 87 -16.89 5.59 1.72
CA THR A 87 -16.78 6.95 2.27
C THR A 87 -16.86 8.00 1.15
N ALA A 88 -17.48 9.14 1.46
CA ALA A 88 -17.66 10.25 0.54
C ALA A 88 -16.49 11.26 0.60
N LEU A 89 -15.41 10.94 1.32
CA LEU A 89 -14.25 11.80 1.45
C LEU A 89 -12.98 11.08 1.00
N VAL A 90 -12.51 11.39 -0.21
CA VAL A 90 -11.35 10.76 -0.84
C VAL A 90 -10.56 11.79 -1.62
N HIS A 91 -9.23 11.73 -1.49
CA HIS A 91 -8.34 12.53 -2.32
C HIS A 91 -7.16 11.72 -2.83
N GLY A 92 -6.46 12.33 -3.78
CA GLY A 92 -5.24 11.80 -4.36
C GLY A 92 -4.52 12.87 -5.15
N ARG A 93 -3.72 12.41 -6.10
CA ARG A 93 -3.02 13.24 -7.10
C ARG A 93 -3.11 12.57 -8.47
N PRO A 94 -2.82 13.27 -9.59
CA PRO A 94 -2.95 12.69 -10.93
C PRO A 94 -2.22 11.37 -11.13
N SER A 95 -0.98 11.23 -10.61
CA SER A 95 -0.19 9.99 -10.68
C SER A 95 -0.62 8.88 -9.72
N SER A 96 -1.47 9.18 -8.75
CA SER A 96 -1.95 8.25 -7.72
C SER A 96 -3.33 8.69 -7.25
N PRO A 97 -4.36 8.52 -8.09
CA PRO A 97 -5.72 8.85 -7.73
C PRO A 97 -6.22 7.92 -6.62
N HIS A 98 -7.16 8.40 -5.82
CA HIS A 98 -7.82 7.69 -4.74
C HIS A 98 -6.87 7.03 -3.71
N CYS A 99 -5.73 7.65 -3.42
CA CYS A 99 -4.75 7.09 -2.48
C CYS A 99 -5.02 7.46 -1.01
N HIS A 100 -5.91 8.40 -0.71
CA HIS A 100 -6.28 8.74 0.67
C HIS A 100 -7.78 8.60 0.89
N TRP A 101 -8.16 7.72 1.83
CA TRP A 101 -9.55 7.44 2.19
C TRP A 101 -9.82 7.87 3.62
N TRP A 102 -10.81 8.74 3.80
CA TRP A 102 -11.03 9.41 5.08
C TRP A 102 -12.26 8.88 5.81
N TYR A 103 -12.12 8.69 7.11
CA TYR A 103 -13.17 8.17 7.98
C TYR A 103 -13.24 8.94 9.29
N ARG A 104 -14.36 8.85 9.98
CA ARG A 104 -14.48 9.21 11.39
C ARG A 104 -14.42 7.93 12.21
N ALA A 105 -13.31 7.71 12.90
CA ALA A 105 -13.09 6.53 13.73
C ALA A 105 -12.46 6.94 15.08
N PRO A 106 -13.26 7.47 16.02
CA PRO A 106 -12.77 7.88 17.32
C PRO A 106 -11.99 6.75 18.01
N GLY A 107 -10.82 7.07 18.58
CA GLY A 107 -9.96 6.08 19.25
C GLY A 107 -9.04 5.30 18.31
N ALA A 108 -9.18 5.42 16.98
CA ALA A 108 -8.24 4.81 16.04
C ALA A 108 -6.81 5.34 16.23
N ARG A 109 -5.87 4.40 16.30
CA ARG A 109 -4.43 4.67 16.40
C ARG A 109 -3.74 4.40 15.08
N THR A 110 -2.61 5.05 14.87
CA THR A 110 -1.78 4.79 13.69
C THR A 110 -1.33 3.32 13.64
N ALA A 111 -1.50 2.69 12.48
CA ALA A 111 -1.05 1.34 12.17
C ALA A 111 -0.43 1.32 10.77
N VAL A 112 0.74 0.71 10.66
CA VAL A 112 1.53 0.68 9.42
C VAL A 112 1.68 -0.76 8.97
N PHE A 113 1.24 -1.05 7.74
CA PHE A 113 1.30 -2.37 7.14
C PHE A 113 2.44 -2.42 6.12
N ARG A 114 3.38 -3.34 6.32
CA ARG A 114 4.60 -3.44 5.50
C ARG A 114 4.84 -4.84 4.95
N VAL A 115 5.60 -4.90 3.87
CA VAL A 115 6.28 -6.11 3.41
C VAL A 115 7.79 -5.98 3.54
N GLU A 116 8.49 -7.11 3.43
CA GLU A 116 9.94 -7.12 3.36
C GLU A 116 10.46 -6.51 2.04
N PRO A 117 11.62 -5.82 2.06
CA PRO A 117 12.21 -5.15 0.89
C PRO A 117 12.53 -6.08 -0.29
N VAL A 118 12.59 -7.39 -0.05
CA VAL A 118 12.82 -8.40 -1.09
C VAL A 118 11.76 -8.36 -2.18
N PHE A 119 10.53 -7.95 -1.82
CA PHE A 119 9.41 -7.90 -2.75
C PHE A 119 9.29 -6.55 -3.46
N THR A 120 9.99 -5.50 -3.01
CA THR A 120 9.73 -4.10 -3.42
C THR A 120 10.77 -3.12 -2.88
N ARG A 121 11.02 -2.01 -3.58
CA ARG A 121 11.76 -0.86 -3.02
C ARG A 121 10.99 -0.08 -1.97
N LYS A 122 9.65 -0.05 -2.03
CA LYS A 122 8.77 0.64 -1.08
C LYS A 122 8.13 -0.38 -0.17
N THR A 123 8.52 -0.44 1.11
CA THR A 123 8.05 -1.50 2.02
C THR A 123 6.66 -1.26 2.60
N THR A 124 6.20 -0.01 2.68
CA THR A 124 4.87 0.34 3.22
C THR A 124 3.78 0.15 2.18
N ILE A 125 2.86 -0.76 2.46
CA ILE A 125 1.70 -1.09 1.61
C ILE A 125 0.58 -0.07 1.83
N VAL A 126 0.18 0.09 3.09
CA VAL A 126 -0.91 0.97 3.50
C VAL A 126 -0.70 1.42 4.94
N GLU A 127 -1.12 2.64 5.26
CA GLU A 127 -1.10 3.19 6.61
C GLU A 127 -2.51 3.60 7.03
N LEU A 128 -2.98 3.12 8.18
CA LEU A 128 -4.06 3.78 8.91
C LEU A 128 -3.42 4.85 9.78
N ARG A 129 -3.71 6.12 9.53
CA ARG A 129 -3.17 7.25 10.29
C ARG A 129 -4.24 7.78 11.25
N GLY A 130 -3.97 7.69 12.54
CA GLY A 130 -4.88 8.08 13.62
C GLY A 130 -4.33 9.23 14.46
N ALA A 131 -4.78 9.31 15.71
CA ALA A 131 -4.38 10.37 16.63
C ALA A 131 -2.84 10.57 16.70
N GLY A 132 -2.40 11.83 16.66
CA GLY A 132 -0.97 12.21 16.70
C GLY A 132 -0.25 12.19 15.35
N ALA A 133 -0.94 11.83 14.26
CA ALA A 133 -0.44 11.97 12.91
C ALA A 133 -1.07 13.18 12.19
N GLN A 134 -0.52 13.51 11.02
CA GLN A 134 -1.09 14.48 10.09
C GLN A 134 -1.08 13.91 8.67
N THR A 135 -2.01 14.40 7.84
CA THR A 135 -1.99 14.16 6.39
C THR A 135 -2.08 15.49 5.65
N VAL A 136 -1.22 15.66 4.64
CA VAL A 136 -1.24 16.80 3.73
C VAL A 136 -2.44 16.67 2.80
N VAL A 137 -3.29 17.69 2.77
CA VAL A 137 -4.59 17.64 2.08
C VAL A 137 -4.67 18.63 0.91
N PRO A 138 -5.61 18.47 -0.03
CA PRO A 138 -5.85 19.46 -1.08
C PRO A 138 -6.05 20.89 -0.54
N PRO A 139 -5.73 21.94 -1.31
CA PRO A 139 -5.11 21.94 -2.63
C PRO A 139 -3.57 22.00 -2.54
N SER A 140 -2.96 21.41 -1.51
CA SER A 140 -1.49 21.39 -1.33
C SER A 140 -0.75 20.78 -2.53
N VAL A 141 0.54 21.09 -2.65
CA VAL A 141 1.42 20.55 -3.69
C VAL A 141 2.28 19.42 -3.10
N HIS A 142 2.20 18.23 -3.69
CA HIS A 142 3.02 17.08 -3.34
C HIS A 142 4.50 17.32 -3.72
N PRO A 143 5.49 16.67 -3.07
CA PRO A 143 6.91 16.73 -3.48
C PRO A 143 7.20 16.39 -4.95
N SER A 144 6.30 15.67 -5.63
CA SER A 144 6.39 15.42 -7.08
C SER A 144 6.09 16.66 -7.93
N GLY A 145 5.62 17.76 -7.33
CA GLY A 145 5.13 18.96 -8.01
C GLY A 145 3.64 18.90 -8.36
N GLU A 146 2.98 17.76 -8.14
CA GLU A 146 1.56 17.59 -8.44
C GLU A 146 0.67 18.19 -7.34
N THR A 147 -0.39 18.88 -7.73
CA THR A 147 -1.41 19.38 -6.80
C THR A 147 -2.33 18.26 -6.34
N LEU A 148 -2.50 18.12 -5.02
CA LEU A 148 -3.48 17.23 -4.42
C LEU A 148 -4.90 17.72 -4.69
N ARG A 149 -5.82 16.81 -4.98
CA ARG A 149 -7.21 17.14 -5.32
C ARG A 149 -8.18 16.22 -4.61
N TRP A 150 -9.27 16.80 -4.10
CA TRP A 150 -10.43 16.03 -3.66
C TRP A 150 -11.08 15.40 -4.88
N GLU A 151 -11.26 14.08 -4.82
CA GLU A 151 -12.00 13.31 -5.83
C GLU A 151 -13.43 13.06 -5.35
N ARG A 152 -13.60 12.94 -4.03
CA ARG A 152 -14.89 13.05 -3.36
C ARG A 152 -14.75 14.02 -2.19
N TRP A 153 -15.68 14.97 -2.12
CA TRP A 153 -15.75 15.99 -1.07
C TRP A 153 -17.14 15.96 -0.43
N GLY A 154 -17.34 15.03 0.49
CA GLY A 154 -18.56 14.86 1.27
C GLY A 154 -18.24 14.58 2.73
N GLU A 155 -19.16 13.91 3.43
CA GLU A 155 -18.93 13.49 4.81
C GLU A 155 -18.09 12.21 4.89
N PRO A 156 -17.06 12.15 5.76
CA PRO A 156 -16.35 10.92 6.03
C PRO A 156 -17.29 9.92 6.71
N ALA A 157 -17.27 8.66 6.29
CA ALA A 157 -18.06 7.63 6.94
C ALA A 157 -17.59 7.40 8.38
N THR A 158 -18.54 7.22 9.30
CA THR A 158 -18.27 6.83 10.68
C THR A 158 -18.12 5.32 10.75
N VAL A 159 -16.98 4.83 11.25
CA VAL A 159 -16.65 3.40 11.32
C VAL A 159 -16.00 3.10 12.66
N ASP A 160 -16.29 1.93 13.24
CA ASP A 160 -15.58 1.47 14.43
C ASP A 160 -14.07 1.32 14.15
N CYS A 161 -13.22 1.67 15.13
CA CYS A 161 -11.79 1.69 14.91
C CYS A 161 -11.17 0.30 14.70
N ALA A 162 -11.73 -0.74 15.32
CA ALA A 162 -11.27 -2.12 15.14
C ALA A 162 -11.73 -2.67 13.79
N GLU A 163 -12.97 -2.38 13.38
CA GLU A 163 -13.49 -2.72 12.05
C GLU A 163 -12.67 -2.07 10.92
N LEU A 164 -12.42 -0.76 11.03
CA LEU A 164 -11.61 -0.04 10.05
C LEU A 164 -10.20 -0.60 9.98
N LYS A 165 -9.54 -0.83 11.12
CA LYS A 165 -8.22 -1.46 11.16
C LYS A 165 -8.21 -2.82 10.48
N THR A 166 -9.24 -3.63 10.70
CA THR A 166 -9.41 -4.95 10.07
C THR A 166 -9.54 -4.85 8.56
N ALA A 167 -10.35 -3.90 8.06
CA ALA A 167 -10.49 -3.65 6.63
C ALA A 167 -9.15 -3.21 5.99
N VAL A 168 -8.40 -2.33 6.65
CA VAL A 168 -7.09 -1.87 6.17
C VAL A 168 -6.07 -3.02 6.09
N ALA A 169 -6.10 -3.96 7.03
CA ALA A 169 -5.22 -5.12 6.96
C ALA A 169 -5.63 -6.13 5.90
N ARG A 170 -6.94 -6.37 5.71
CA ARG A 170 -7.44 -7.16 4.59
C ARG A 170 -6.98 -6.58 3.27
N LEU A 171 -7.05 -5.24 3.14
CA LEU A 171 -6.49 -4.52 2.00
C LEU A 171 -4.99 -4.78 1.83
N ALA A 172 -4.20 -4.66 2.90
CA ALA A 172 -2.76 -4.92 2.86
C ALA A 172 -2.45 -6.36 2.41
N ILE A 173 -3.16 -7.35 2.95
CA ILE A 173 -2.98 -8.76 2.61
C ILE A 173 -3.35 -9.01 1.14
N ALA A 174 -4.49 -8.50 0.68
CA ALA A 174 -4.93 -8.67 -0.69
C ALA A 174 -3.95 -8.03 -1.69
N ALA A 175 -3.45 -6.82 -1.39
CA ALA A 175 -2.44 -6.16 -2.20
C ALA A 175 -1.18 -7.03 -2.33
N VAL A 176 -0.73 -7.66 -1.23
CA VAL A 176 0.42 -8.56 -1.24
C VAL A 176 0.15 -9.84 -2.04
N LEU A 177 -1.05 -10.40 -1.96
CA LEU A 177 -1.44 -11.54 -2.79
C LEU A 177 -1.38 -11.19 -4.28
N VAL A 178 -1.88 -10.01 -4.66
CA VAL A 178 -1.81 -9.53 -6.06
C VAL A 178 -0.37 -9.38 -6.54
N VAL A 179 0.50 -8.75 -5.73
CA VAL A 179 1.95 -8.64 -6.04
C VAL A 179 2.59 -10.04 -6.19
N ARG A 180 2.10 -11.03 -5.44
CA ARG A 180 2.52 -12.43 -5.52
C ARG A 180 1.82 -13.23 -6.61
N GLY A 181 1.08 -12.60 -7.52
CA GLY A 181 0.54 -13.25 -8.73
C GLY A 181 -0.94 -13.61 -8.67
N TRP A 182 -1.61 -13.46 -7.52
CA TRP A 182 -3.03 -13.80 -7.38
C TRP A 182 -3.91 -12.81 -8.15
N ARG A 183 -5.01 -13.28 -8.74
CA ARG A 183 -6.01 -12.36 -9.32
C ARG A 183 -6.59 -11.48 -8.22
N ALA A 184 -6.88 -10.23 -8.54
CA ALA A 184 -7.48 -9.27 -7.61
C ALA A 184 -8.79 -9.80 -7.00
N GLU A 185 -9.62 -10.45 -7.82
CA GLU A 185 -10.88 -11.08 -7.41
C GLU A 185 -10.63 -12.21 -6.38
N ASP A 186 -9.65 -13.08 -6.65
CA ASP A 186 -9.30 -14.20 -5.76
C ASP A 186 -8.72 -13.67 -4.44
N ALA A 187 -7.78 -12.72 -4.51
CA ALA A 187 -7.18 -12.08 -3.34
C ALA A 187 -8.24 -11.40 -2.46
N THR A 188 -9.21 -10.72 -3.07
CA THR A 188 -10.33 -10.06 -2.37
C THR A 188 -11.27 -11.09 -1.74
N SER A 189 -11.62 -12.15 -2.47
CA SER A 189 -12.45 -13.25 -1.95
C SER A 189 -11.82 -13.90 -0.71
N ILE A 190 -10.52 -14.18 -0.78
CA ILE A 190 -9.73 -14.76 0.32
C ILE A 190 -9.79 -13.91 1.58
N VAL A 191 -9.57 -12.59 1.48
CA VAL A 191 -9.54 -11.74 2.67
C VAL A 191 -10.94 -11.41 3.22
N ARG A 192 -11.98 -11.50 2.39
CA ARG A 192 -13.38 -11.34 2.80
C ARG A 192 -13.91 -12.56 3.55
N CYS A 193 -13.56 -13.77 3.08
CA CYS A 193 -13.96 -15.02 3.72
C CYS A 193 -12.75 -15.93 4.00
N PRO A 194 -11.89 -15.61 4.99
CA PRO A 194 -10.69 -16.39 5.28
C PRO A 194 -10.99 -17.86 5.62
N ALA A 195 -12.18 -18.15 6.16
CA ALA A 195 -12.62 -19.50 6.50
C ALA A 195 -12.93 -20.38 5.27
N ALA A 196 -13.35 -19.80 4.14
CA ALA A 196 -13.67 -20.54 2.91
C ALA A 196 -12.42 -20.94 2.10
N VAL A 197 -11.26 -20.35 2.40
CA VAL A 197 -9.98 -20.59 1.71
C VAL A 197 -9.41 -21.98 2.03
N VAL A 198 -10.02 -22.70 2.97
CA VAL A 198 -9.56 -24.01 3.46
C VAL A 198 -9.70 -25.12 2.41
N GLU A 199 -10.50 -24.97 1.35
CA GLU A 199 -10.86 -26.14 0.52
C GLU A 199 -10.45 -26.13 -0.97
N ARG A 200 -9.84 -25.08 -1.56
CA ARG A 200 -9.69 -25.05 -3.05
C ARG A 200 -8.35 -24.75 -3.72
N SER A 201 -7.24 -24.46 -3.05
CA SER A 201 -5.93 -24.35 -3.73
C SER A 201 -4.79 -24.55 -2.72
N VAL A 202 -4.22 -25.76 -2.61
CA VAL A 202 -3.03 -26.24 -3.34
C VAL A 202 -1.84 -25.28 -3.26
N GLU A 203 -0.80 -25.75 -2.56
CA GLU A 203 0.58 -25.25 -2.45
C GLU A 203 0.91 -24.16 -1.40
N ARG A 204 1.26 -24.69 -0.22
CA ARG A 204 2.15 -24.13 0.80
C ARG A 204 3.32 -23.35 0.19
N ASP A 205 3.37 -22.04 0.42
CA ASP A 205 4.57 -21.19 0.63
C ASP A 205 4.29 -19.68 0.46
N LEU A 206 3.05 -19.27 0.19
CA LEU A 206 2.69 -17.86 -0.01
C LEU A 206 1.95 -17.32 1.21
N LEU A 207 2.66 -16.49 1.99
CA LEU A 207 2.31 -15.89 3.29
C LEU A 207 2.31 -16.89 4.46
N PRO A 208 2.93 -16.54 5.61
CA PRO A 208 2.64 -17.26 6.84
C PRO A 208 1.19 -16.90 7.18
N LEU A 209 0.28 -17.83 6.89
CA LEU A 209 -1.13 -17.71 7.27
C LEU A 209 -1.27 -17.56 8.78
N ALA A 210 -0.28 -17.99 9.57
CA ALA A 210 -0.28 -17.87 11.03
C ALA A 210 -0.28 -16.41 11.55
N PRO A 211 0.69 -15.52 11.23
CA PRO A 211 0.61 -14.10 11.57
C PRO A 211 -0.65 -13.41 11.06
N ILE A 212 -1.14 -13.77 9.86
CA ILE A 212 -2.40 -13.24 9.33
C ILE A 212 -3.59 -13.69 10.17
N ARG A 213 -3.66 -14.97 10.56
CA ARG A 213 -4.74 -15.54 11.37
C ARG A 213 -4.72 -15.01 12.80
N ALA A 214 -3.55 -14.95 13.42
CA ALA A 214 -3.35 -14.35 14.75
C ALA A 214 -3.80 -12.88 14.75
N TRP A 215 -3.46 -12.14 13.69
CA TRP A 215 -3.84 -10.74 13.56
C TRP A 215 -5.33 -10.55 13.26
N LEU A 216 -5.94 -11.42 12.44
CA LEU A 216 -7.38 -11.40 12.13
C LEU A 216 -8.25 -11.98 13.25
N GLY A 217 -7.67 -12.44 14.37
CA GLY A 217 -8.41 -13.06 15.48
C GLY A 217 -9.03 -14.43 15.13
N LEU A 218 -8.45 -15.15 14.17
CA LEU A 218 -8.95 -16.43 13.64
C LEU A 218 -8.23 -17.65 14.23
N GLU A 219 -7.63 -17.53 15.41
CA GLU A 219 -7.12 -18.68 16.14
C GLU A 219 -8.29 -19.49 16.69
N GLN A 220 -8.30 -20.80 16.47
CA GLN A 220 -9.24 -21.66 17.18
C GLN A 220 -8.88 -21.64 18.66
N GLU A 221 -9.87 -21.39 19.51
CA GLU A 221 -9.76 -21.59 20.95
C GLU A 221 -9.44 -23.07 21.22
N THR A 222 -8.16 -23.45 21.21
CA THR A 222 -7.73 -24.66 21.89
C THR A 222 -7.71 -24.39 23.39
N SER A 223 -8.87 -24.61 24.01
CA SER A 223 -9.05 -25.04 25.41
C SER A 223 -8.42 -24.20 26.53
N MET A 224 -9.33 -23.56 27.29
CA MET A 224 -9.26 -23.24 28.73
C MET A 224 -8.26 -22.17 29.21
N GLN A 225 -8.72 -20.91 29.23
CA GLN A 225 -8.98 -20.13 30.46
C GLN A 225 -9.27 -18.66 30.09
N ARG A 226 -10.38 -18.12 30.61
CA ARG A 226 -10.65 -16.67 30.75
C ARG A 226 -10.97 -16.41 32.24
N PRO A 227 -10.86 -15.19 32.76
CA PRO A 227 -10.40 -13.94 32.11
C PRO A 227 -9.30 -13.23 32.91
N GLU A 228 -8.48 -12.41 32.24
CA GLU A 228 -8.09 -11.14 32.84
C GLU A 228 -7.88 -10.07 31.76
N CYS A 229 -8.59 -8.97 31.96
CA CYS A 229 -8.64 -7.82 31.09
C CYS A 229 -7.36 -7.00 31.24
N SER A 230 -6.29 -7.32 30.50
CA SER A 230 -5.23 -6.35 30.19
C SER A 230 -4.26 -6.85 29.11
N ALA A 231 -4.63 -6.76 27.83
CA ALA A 231 -3.64 -6.77 26.76
C ALA A 231 -3.59 -5.37 26.15
N ARG A 232 -2.61 -4.57 26.59
CA ARG A 232 -2.30 -3.26 26.02
C ARG A 232 -1.95 -3.46 24.54
N SER A 233 -2.83 -3.06 23.63
CA SER A 233 -2.50 -3.01 22.21
C SER A 233 -1.60 -1.79 21.96
N THR A 234 -0.29 -1.98 22.12
CA THR A 234 0.71 -1.08 21.56
C THR A 234 0.51 -1.01 20.05
N GLY A 235 0.71 0.16 19.44
CA GLY A 235 0.57 0.35 18.00
C GLY A 235 1.42 -0.68 17.26
N GLY A 236 0.76 -1.63 16.58
CA GLY A 236 1.40 -2.81 16.02
C GLY A 236 1.79 -2.58 14.56
N GLN A 237 3.05 -2.84 14.24
CA GLN A 237 3.53 -3.01 12.87
C GLN A 237 3.26 -4.46 12.43
N LEU A 238 2.58 -4.67 11.31
CA LEU A 238 2.40 -6.02 10.72
C LEU A 238 3.33 -6.16 9.51
N VAL A 239 4.20 -7.17 9.54
CA VAL A 239 5.08 -7.55 8.43
C VAL A 239 4.59 -8.88 7.84
N LEU A 240 4.11 -8.84 6.60
CA LEU A 240 3.52 -10.01 5.93
C LEU A 240 4.58 -10.91 5.27
N GLY A 241 5.24 -11.74 6.11
CA GLY A 241 5.91 -12.99 5.72
C GLY A 241 7.29 -12.91 5.08
N ARG A 242 8.20 -13.73 5.61
CA ARG A 242 9.44 -14.15 4.93
C ARG A 242 9.10 -15.14 3.82
N ALA A 243 9.70 -14.98 2.65
CA ALA A 243 9.72 -16.07 1.67
C ALA A 243 10.53 -17.24 2.24
N SER A 244 10.44 -18.43 1.63
CA SER A 244 11.48 -19.44 1.87
C SER A 244 12.86 -18.80 1.58
N PRO A 245 13.93 -19.09 2.34
CA PRO A 245 15.26 -18.50 2.11
C PRO A 245 15.76 -18.63 0.65
N LEU A 246 15.39 -19.72 -0.02
CA LEU A 246 15.72 -19.95 -1.44
C LEU A 246 15.00 -18.96 -2.37
N THR A 247 13.68 -18.82 -2.25
CA THR A 247 12.89 -17.82 -3.00
C THR A 247 13.44 -16.41 -2.76
N GLU A 248 13.79 -16.09 -1.51
CA GLU A 248 14.36 -14.79 -1.14
C GLU A 248 15.69 -14.54 -1.87
N ALA A 249 16.60 -15.52 -1.82
CA ALA A 249 17.89 -15.45 -2.50
C ALA A 249 17.74 -15.32 -4.02
N VAL A 250 16.79 -16.04 -4.64
CA VAL A 250 16.51 -15.96 -6.08
C VAL A 250 15.98 -14.58 -6.45
N LEU A 251 14.95 -14.08 -5.78
CA LEU A 251 14.36 -12.77 -6.09
C LEU A 251 15.35 -11.61 -5.88
N LEU A 252 16.14 -11.65 -4.80
CA LEU A 252 17.18 -10.65 -4.55
C LEU A 252 18.24 -10.62 -5.64
N ARG A 253 18.69 -11.80 -6.09
CA ARG A 253 19.74 -11.91 -7.12
C ARG A 253 19.23 -11.53 -8.50
N LEU A 254 17.97 -11.81 -8.81
CA LEU A 254 17.35 -11.36 -10.06
C LEU A 254 17.14 -9.84 -10.06
N GLY A 255 16.93 -9.22 -8.90
CA GLY A 255 16.69 -7.77 -8.82
C GLY A 255 15.32 -7.34 -9.38
N GLY A 256 14.40 -8.28 -9.63
CA GLY A 256 13.05 -8.02 -10.13
C GLY A 256 12.72 -8.74 -11.44
N VAL A 257 11.61 -8.35 -12.06
CA VAL A 257 11.07 -8.95 -13.30
C VAL A 257 12.02 -8.73 -14.46
N LEU A 258 12.63 -7.55 -14.57
CA LEU A 258 13.55 -7.25 -15.67
C LEU A 258 14.82 -8.12 -15.64
N GLY A 259 15.30 -8.49 -14.44
CA GLY A 259 16.44 -9.40 -14.34
C GLY A 259 16.10 -10.83 -14.72
N ALA A 260 14.91 -11.32 -14.35
CA ALA A 260 14.42 -12.59 -14.88
C ALA A 260 14.20 -12.55 -16.39
N ALA A 261 13.62 -11.46 -16.91
CA ALA A 261 13.44 -11.27 -18.34
C ALA A 261 14.76 -11.37 -19.10
N ASN A 262 15.80 -10.67 -18.63
CA ASN A 262 17.13 -10.71 -19.22
C ASN A 262 17.74 -12.13 -19.19
N LEU A 263 17.60 -12.84 -18.07
CA LEU A 263 18.06 -14.23 -17.94
C LEU A 263 17.36 -15.15 -18.94
N LEU A 264 16.07 -14.92 -19.18
CA LEU A 264 15.22 -15.70 -20.08
C LEU A 264 15.29 -15.22 -21.55
N GLY A 265 16.09 -14.20 -21.86
CA GLY A 265 16.17 -13.62 -23.21
C GLY A 265 14.94 -12.83 -23.65
N LEU A 266 14.09 -12.40 -22.71
CA LEU A 266 12.90 -11.58 -22.98
C LEU A 266 13.25 -10.09 -22.97
N SER A 267 12.90 -9.39 -24.06
CA SER A 267 13.09 -7.94 -24.19
C SER A 267 11.94 -7.18 -23.55
N LEU A 268 12.03 -6.91 -22.25
CA LEU A 268 11.03 -6.16 -21.48
C LEU A 268 11.57 -4.83 -20.94
N HIS A 269 10.69 -3.84 -20.81
CA HIS A 269 10.98 -2.55 -20.17
C HIS A 269 9.93 -2.20 -19.10
N GLU A 270 10.27 -1.24 -18.24
CA GLU A 270 9.35 -0.70 -17.24
C GLU A 270 8.18 0.02 -17.94
N GLY A 271 6.94 -0.20 -17.47
CA GLY A 271 5.77 0.41 -18.08
C GLY A 271 4.89 -0.55 -18.87
N ARG A 272 3.90 0.02 -19.58
CA ARG A 272 2.99 -0.72 -20.46
C ARG A 272 3.68 -1.04 -21.79
N GLN A 273 3.62 -2.30 -22.22
CA GLN A 273 4.18 -2.82 -23.46
C GLN A 273 3.33 -3.95 -24.07
N PRO A 274 3.61 -4.40 -25.30
CA PRO A 274 3.02 -5.63 -25.84
C PRO A 274 3.39 -6.85 -25.00
N CYS A 275 2.48 -7.82 -24.89
CA CYS A 275 2.75 -9.05 -24.17
C CYS A 275 3.70 -9.95 -24.97
N PRO A 276 4.76 -10.51 -24.36
CA PRO A 276 5.65 -11.44 -25.05
C PRO A 276 5.05 -12.85 -25.20
N PHE A 277 3.88 -13.11 -24.60
CA PHE A 277 3.30 -14.46 -24.50
C PHE A 277 2.10 -14.70 -25.43
N HIS A 278 1.64 -13.68 -26.17
CA HIS A 278 0.51 -13.79 -27.11
C HIS A 278 0.55 -12.71 -28.20
N GLU A 279 -0.19 -12.90 -29.30
CA GLU A 279 -0.34 -11.92 -30.38
C GLU A 279 -1.79 -11.37 -30.47
N GLY A 280 -1.96 -10.03 -30.65
CA GLY A 280 -3.25 -9.30 -30.85
C GLY A 280 -4.07 -9.00 -29.56
N GLN A 281 -4.86 -7.94 -29.39
CA GLN A 281 -5.37 -6.83 -30.23
C GLN A 281 -4.88 -5.47 -29.72
N GLY A 282 -4.13 -4.72 -30.54
CA GLY A 282 -4.07 -3.24 -30.52
C GLY A 282 -3.55 -2.48 -29.28
N GLY A 283 -3.17 -3.11 -28.16
CA GLY A 283 -2.86 -2.38 -26.94
C GLY A 283 -1.73 -2.99 -26.12
N ARG A 284 -0.97 -2.11 -25.47
CA ARG A 284 0.02 -2.44 -24.44
C ARG A 284 -0.65 -3.16 -23.25
N SER A 285 -0.92 -4.45 -23.41
CA SER A 285 -1.68 -5.32 -22.50
C SER A 285 -0.83 -5.89 -21.37
N PHE A 286 0.49 -5.69 -21.44
CA PHE A 286 1.46 -6.16 -20.48
C PHE A 286 2.07 -4.98 -19.73
N GLN A 287 2.10 -5.03 -18.41
CA GLN A 287 2.69 -3.99 -17.56
C GLN A 287 3.83 -4.63 -16.75
N VAL A 288 4.97 -3.94 -16.67
CA VAL A 288 6.05 -4.27 -15.73
C VAL A 288 6.22 -3.11 -14.74
N THR A 289 6.37 -3.46 -13.46
CA THR A 289 6.59 -2.54 -12.35
C THR A 289 7.76 -3.05 -11.48
N GLY A 290 8.99 -2.99 -11.99
CA GLY A 290 10.23 -3.38 -11.32
C GLY A 290 10.29 -4.85 -10.88
N HIS A 291 9.51 -5.20 -9.87
CA HIS A 291 9.40 -6.52 -9.24
C HIS A 291 8.12 -7.28 -9.59
N ALA A 292 7.15 -6.67 -10.25
CA ALA A 292 5.92 -7.33 -10.68
C ALA A 292 5.63 -7.13 -12.18
N TRP A 293 4.83 -8.03 -12.74
CA TRP A 293 4.28 -7.93 -14.08
C TRP A 293 2.82 -8.35 -14.10
N ARG A 294 2.06 -7.88 -15.09
CA ARG A 294 0.67 -8.29 -15.32
C ARG A 294 0.31 -8.25 -16.79
N CYS A 295 -0.39 -9.28 -17.27
CA CYS A 295 -1.00 -9.32 -18.58
C CYS A 295 -2.53 -9.28 -18.47
N TRP A 296 -3.19 -8.36 -19.18
CA TRP A 296 -4.65 -8.22 -19.19
C TRP A 296 -5.38 -9.16 -20.17
N ALA A 297 -4.64 -9.90 -21.00
CA ALA A 297 -5.20 -10.91 -21.90
C ALA A 297 -5.21 -12.33 -21.31
N GLY A 298 -4.81 -12.48 -20.04
CA GLY A 298 -4.89 -13.76 -19.32
C GLY A 298 -3.61 -14.60 -19.29
N CYS A 299 -2.47 -14.11 -19.80
CA CYS A 299 -1.19 -14.85 -19.71
C CYS A 299 -0.65 -15.01 -18.29
N GLY A 300 -1.14 -14.22 -17.34
CA GLY A 300 -0.73 -14.28 -15.94
C GLY A 300 -0.22 -12.93 -15.42
N GLN A 301 0.32 -12.99 -14.21
CA GLN A 301 0.87 -11.87 -13.47
C GLN A 301 1.71 -12.39 -12.29
N GLY A 302 2.46 -11.51 -11.65
CA GLY A 302 3.19 -11.80 -10.40
C GLY A 302 4.64 -11.33 -10.45
N ASN A 303 5.50 -11.98 -9.66
CA ASN A 303 6.91 -11.61 -9.55
C ASN A 303 7.79 -12.23 -10.67
N ALA A 304 9.10 -12.04 -10.56
CA ALA A 304 10.11 -12.58 -11.48
C ALA A 304 10.05 -14.11 -11.67
N ILE A 305 9.70 -14.87 -10.63
CA ILE A 305 9.55 -16.34 -10.72
C ILE A 305 8.26 -16.70 -11.46
N HIS A 306 7.16 -15.95 -11.27
CA HIS A 306 5.94 -16.14 -12.05
C HIS A 306 6.16 -15.85 -13.54
N LEU A 307 6.99 -14.84 -13.85
CA LEU A 307 7.40 -14.55 -15.22
C LEU A 307 8.13 -15.74 -15.83
N ALA A 308 9.11 -16.28 -15.11
CA ALA A 308 9.86 -17.45 -15.54
C ALA A 308 8.98 -18.69 -15.68
N ALA A 309 8.09 -18.94 -14.73
CA ALA A 309 7.12 -20.03 -14.80
C ALA A 309 6.27 -19.94 -16.07
N THR A 310 5.77 -18.75 -16.38
CA THR A 310 4.98 -18.49 -17.60
C THR A 310 5.82 -18.69 -18.86
N ALA A 311 7.01 -18.09 -18.92
CA ALA A 311 7.90 -18.16 -20.08
C ALA A 311 8.42 -19.58 -20.37
N LEU A 312 8.63 -20.38 -19.32
CA LEU A 312 9.16 -21.74 -19.40
C LEU A 312 8.07 -22.82 -19.47
N GLY A 313 6.79 -22.46 -19.30
CA GLY A 313 5.70 -23.42 -19.19
C GLY A 313 5.83 -24.36 -17.98
N LYS A 314 6.33 -23.84 -16.86
CA LYS A 314 6.65 -24.60 -15.65
C LYS A 314 5.78 -24.20 -14.47
N THR A 315 5.71 -25.06 -13.45
CA THR A 315 5.17 -24.66 -12.14
C THR A 315 6.07 -23.62 -11.48
N TYR A 316 5.52 -22.86 -10.53
CA TYR A 316 6.29 -21.87 -9.77
C TYR A 316 7.52 -22.50 -9.08
N ARG A 317 7.37 -23.70 -8.51
CA ARG A 317 8.45 -24.42 -7.84
C ARG A 317 9.57 -24.80 -8.81
N GLU A 318 9.23 -25.39 -9.95
CA GLU A 318 10.22 -25.81 -10.95
C GLU A 318 10.96 -24.60 -11.54
N ALA A 319 10.24 -23.50 -11.80
CA ALA A 319 10.85 -22.26 -12.26
C ALA A 319 11.80 -21.66 -11.21
N ARG A 320 11.38 -21.62 -9.92
CA ARG A 320 12.23 -21.16 -8.82
C ARG A 320 13.52 -21.98 -8.72
N ASP A 321 13.39 -23.30 -8.76
CA ASP A 321 14.54 -24.21 -8.56
C ASP A 321 15.49 -24.14 -9.77
N GLN A 322 14.97 -24.00 -10.99
CA GLN A 322 15.79 -23.74 -12.17
C GLN A 322 16.53 -22.40 -12.08
N LEU A 323 15.82 -21.32 -11.75
CA LEU A 323 16.43 -19.99 -11.58
C LEU A 323 17.51 -20.02 -10.50
N ALA A 324 17.30 -20.74 -9.40
CA ALA A 324 18.31 -20.93 -8.37
C ALA A 324 19.56 -21.63 -8.92
N GLY A 325 19.37 -22.67 -9.74
CA GLY A 325 20.46 -23.37 -10.44
C GLY A 325 21.24 -22.45 -11.39
N GLU A 326 20.54 -21.69 -12.23
CA GLU A 326 21.14 -20.75 -13.19
C GLU A 326 21.92 -19.63 -12.48
N LEU A 327 21.35 -19.03 -11.44
CA LEU A 327 22.02 -18.01 -10.64
C LEU A 327 23.25 -18.54 -9.89
N HIS A 328 23.22 -19.80 -9.46
CA HIS A 328 24.37 -20.47 -8.84
C HIS A 328 25.49 -20.71 -9.86
N LEU A 329 25.15 -21.13 -11.08
CA LEU A 329 26.12 -21.28 -12.18
C LEU A 329 26.75 -19.95 -12.57
N LEU A 330 25.96 -18.88 -12.69
CA LEU A 330 26.46 -17.53 -12.96
C LEU A 330 27.42 -17.03 -11.89
N SER A 331 27.16 -17.37 -10.62
CA SER A 331 28.04 -17.00 -9.50
C SER A 331 29.35 -17.78 -9.46
N ARG A 332 29.37 -19.00 -10.00
CA ARG A 332 30.58 -19.81 -10.14
C ARG A 332 31.46 -19.34 -11.30
N ASN A 333 30.84 -18.92 -12.40
CA ASN A 333 31.54 -18.47 -13.61
C ASN A 333 32.02 -17.01 -13.52
N HIS A 334 31.36 -16.19 -12.70
CA HIS A 334 31.78 -14.83 -12.38
C HIS A 334 31.77 -14.63 -10.86
N PRO A 335 32.85 -15.00 -10.14
CA PRO A 335 32.96 -14.69 -8.73
C PRO A 335 32.84 -13.17 -8.53
N PRO A 336 32.21 -12.70 -7.44
CA PRO A 336 32.13 -11.27 -7.18
C PRO A 336 33.53 -10.68 -7.21
N LEU A 337 33.71 -9.60 -7.97
CA LEU A 337 34.94 -8.81 -7.96
C LEU A 337 35.27 -8.53 -6.50
N ALA A 338 36.41 -9.04 -6.02
CA ALA A 338 36.86 -8.83 -4.66
C ALA A 338 36.77 -7.33 -4.37
N ARG A 339 35.96 -6.96 -3.37
CA ARG A 339 35.82 -5.57 -2.95
C ARG A 339 37.23 -5.06 -2.60
N ARG A 340 37.71 -4.06 -3.34
CA ARG A 340 38.82 -3.20 -2.90
C ARG A 340 38.29 -2.13 -1.98
#